data_AF-A0A2V5U1L2-F1
#
_entry.id   AF-A0A2V5U1L2-F1
#
_cell.length_a   1.000
_cell.length_b   1.000
_cell.length_c   1.000
_cell.angle_alpha   90.00
_cell.angle_beta   90.00
_cell.angle_gamma   90.00
#
_symmetry.space_group_name_H-M   'P 1'
#
loop_
_entity.id
_entity.type
_entity.pdbx_description
1 polymer ?
#
loop_
_entity_poly.entity_id
_entity_poly.type
_entity_poly.pdbx_seq_one_letter_code
_entity_poly.pdbx_strand_id
1 'polypeptide(L)'
;MSHRKSPLNTRRRHSIIAFEMIRLDRTAAEPLHEQLYRQIRDELRSGSFTGGASRLPSSRALAVDLGISRLTVNLAFSKLYGEGYPNKPKAYRLVGHRSRISGRVRAIPDQRVGKQFDLGALGAGAGVSLVPGLPAVDEFPIDIWERLRSQVLAQKGAHLLRHASSRGDADLRKAVATYLCDFRGARCHPDQILIVGGMQQAMLISAMALLDPGEAVWIEDPGFHQARRVFTLAGAKVVPKPLDQEGIVIARSPKENQPKIIHVTPSHQYPLGMTMSFERRMALLDFARSHNAFIFEDDFYAEFRFTGAPLPCLQGIDNFSRVIYA
;
A
#
# COMPACT_ATOMS: atom_id res chain seq x y z
N MET A 1 -58.83 26.89 -20.97
CA MET A 1 -58.70 26.20 -19.67
C MET A 1 -58.12 24.82 -19.96
N SER A 2 -56.91 24.43 -19.58
CA SER A 2 -56.32 24.41 -18.25
C SER A 2 -54.79 24.25 -18.40
N HIS A 3 -54.02 25.25 -17.97
CA HIS A 3 -52.58 25.13 -17.76
C HIS A 3 -52.31 24.34 -16.47
N ARG A 4 -51.76 23.13 -16.56
CA ARG A 4 -51.18 22.44 -15.41
C ARG A 4 -49.73 22.89 -15.23
N LYS A 5 -49.50 23.77 -14.25
CA LYS A 5 -48.18 24.11 -13.72
C LYS A 5 -47.59 22.89 -13.03
N SER A 6 -46.32 22.60 -13.33
CA SER A 6 -45.47 21.67 -12.58
C SER A 6 -45.15 22.24 -11.19
N PRO A 7 -45.05 21.42 -10.13
CA PRO A 7 -44.66 21.90 -8.82
C PRO A 7 -43.14 22.11 -8.77
N LEU A 8 -42.74 23.37 -8.59
CA LEU A 8 -41.37 23.78 -8.27
C LEU A 8 -40.94 23.17 -6.93
N ASN A 9 -40.18 22.10 -7.03
CA ASN A 9 -39.06 21.67 -6.19
C ASN A 9 -38.80 22.51 -4.90
N THR A 10 -39.56 22.24 -3.85
CA THR A 10 -39.33 22.72 -2.47
C THR A 10 -38.20 21.94 -1.81
N ARG A 11 -36.96 22.17 -2.26
CA ARG A 11 -35.75 21.74 -1.54
C ARG A 11 -34.71 22.85 -1.58
N ARG A 12 -34.72 23.75 -0.58
CA ARG A 12 -33.59 24.57 -0.07
C ARG A 12 -34.09 25.80 0.72
N ARG A 13 -34.72 25.60 1.88
CA ARG A 13 -34.93 26.72 2.85
C ARG A 13 -34.36 26.48 4.24
N HIS A 14 -33.98 25.25 4.60
CA HIS A 14 -33.49 24.94 5.94
C HIS A 14 -32.04 25.40 6.24
N SER A 15 -31.29 25.93 5.29
CA SER A 15 -29.87 26.28 5.48
C SER A 15 -29.59 27.76 5.76
N ILE A 16 -30.63 28.61 5.88
CA ILE A 16 -30.47 30.07 6.07
C ILE A 16 -30.73 30.49 7.53
N ILE A 17 -31.46 29.69 8.30
CA ILE A 17 -31.97 30.08 9.63
C ILE A 17 -30.84 30.32 10.66
N ALA A 18 -29.67 29.70 10.51
CA ALA A 18 -28.61 29.77 11.52
C ALA A 18 -27.80 31.08 11.54
N PHE A 19 -27.97 31.98 10.56
CA PHE A 19 -27.17 33.22 10.46
C PHE A 19 -27.98 34.51 10.65
N GLU A 20 -29.28 34.43 10.97
CA GLU A 20 -30.13 35.60 11.24
C GLU A 20 -29.73 36.37 12.52
N MET A 21 -28.95 35.76 13.42
CA MET A 21 -28.47 36.41 14.65
C MET A 21 -27.15 37.17 14.51
N ILE A 22 -26.48 37.13 13.35
CA ILE A 22 -25.26 37.92 13.14
C ILE A 22 -25.62 39.40 13.03
N ARG A 23 -25.15 40.21 13.98
CA ARG A 23 -25.33 41.67 13.97
C ARG A 23 -23.99 42.36 13.92
N LEU A 24 -23.75 43.07 12.83
CA LEU A 24 -22.53 43.84 12.63
C LEU A 24 -22.75 45.30 13.02
N ASP A 25 -21.87 45.84 13.85
CA ASP A 25 -21.86 47.23 14.25
C ASP A 25 -20.81 47.99 13.44
N ARG A 26 -21.25 48.93 12.61
CA ARG A 26 -20.36 49.75 11.78
C ARG A 26 -19.69 50.89 12.55
N THR A 27 -20.17 51.19 13.75
CA THR A 27 -19.67 52.27 14.62
C THR A 27 -18.66 51.78 15.64
N ALA A 28 -18.57 50.46 15.85
CA ALA A 28 -17.57 49.86 16.72
C ALA A 28 -16.15 50.01 16.16
N ALA A 29 -15.17 50.08 17.08
CA ALA A 29 -13.75 50.12 16.72
C ALA A 29 -13.24 48.81 16.09
N GLU A 30 -13.93 47.67 16.33
CA GLU A 30 -13.59 46.37 15.76
C GLU A 30 -13.96 46.32 14.26
N PRO A 31 -13.04 45.95 13.35
CA PRO A 31 -13.36 45.82 11.93
C PRO A 31 -14.46 44.78 11.67
N LEU A 32 -15.33 45.04 10.67
CA LEU A 32 -16.47 44.17 10.34
C LEU A 32 -16.11 42.70 10.06
N HIS A 33 -14.92 42.43 9.52
CA HIS A 33 -14.46 41.06 9.26
C HIS A 33 -14.07 40.32 10.54
N GLU A 34 -13.60 41.03 11.58
CA GLU A 34 -13.29 40.45 12.88
C GLU A 34 -14.56 40.18 13.68
N GLN A 35 -15.51 41.13 13.67
CA GLN A 35 -16.84 40.93 14.25
C GLN A 35 -17.54 39.70 13.64
N LEU A 36 -17.51 39.59 12.30
CA LEU A 36 -18.09 38.48 11.58
C LEU A 36 -17.40 37.14 11.91
N TYR A 37 -16.06 37.13 11.94
CA TYR A 37 -15.28 35.95 12.33
C TYR A 37 -15.65 35.51 13.76
N ARG A 38 -15.67 36.44 14.72
CA ARG A 38 -15.95 36.15 16.13
C ARG A 38 -17.34 35.57 16.32
N GLN A 39 -18.36 36.20 15.73
CA GLN A 39 -19.75 35.72 15.87
C GLN A 39 -19.95 34.35 15.22
N ILE A 40 -19.37 34.11 14.03
CA ILE A 40 -19.45 32.78 13.40
C ILE A 40 -18.72 31.73 14.24
N ARG A 41 -17.55 32.06 14.78
CA ARG A 41 -16.78 31.15 15.64
C ARG A 41 -17.54 30.81 16.91
N ASP A 42 -18.13 31.80 17.57
CA ASP A 42 -18.83 31.62 18.83
C ASP A 42 -20.11 30.76 18.63
N GLU A 43 -20.83 30.93 17.51
CA GLU A 43 -21.92 30.05 17.09
C GLU A 43 -21.45 28.62 16.75
N LEU A 44 -20.30 28.48 16.09
CA LEU A 44 -19.71 27.16 15.82
C LEU A 44 -19.27 26.44 17.10
N ARG A 45 -18.86 27.19 18.14
CA ARG A 45 -18.47 26.66 19.46
C ARG A 45 -19.66 26.34 20.35
N SER A 46 -20.75 27.10 20.26
CA SER A 46 -21.95 26.89 21.10
C SER A 46 -22.72 25.62 20.73
N GLY A 47 -22.46 25.04 19.55
CA GLY A 47 -23.07 23.78 19.12
C GLY A 47 -24.54 23.90 18.71
N SER A 48 -25.06 25.12 18.54
CA SER A 48 -26.47 25.40 18.13
C SER A 48 -26.87 24.84 16.76
N PHE A 49 -25.94 24.22 16.01
CA PHE A 49 -26.22 23.58 14.72
C PHE A 49 -26.79 22.16 14.90
N THR A 50 -28.08 22.05 15.19
CA THR A 50 -28.79 20.77 15.21
C THR A 50 -28.88 20.17 13.81
N GLY A 51 -28.37 18.95 13.63
CA GLY A 51 -28.73 18.03 12.53
C GLY A 51 -28.63 18.57 11.10
N GLY A 52 -27.43 18.58 10.51
CA GLY A 52 -27.21 18.85 9.08
C GLY A 52 -26.93 20.31 8.71
N ALA A 53 -26.96 21.23 9.68
CA ALA A 53 -26.72 22.65 9.50
C ALA A 53 -25.24 23.10 9.59
N SER A 54 -24.28 22.16 9.64
CA SER A 54 -22.82 22.41 9.77
C SER A 54 -22.17 23.04 8.52
N ARG A 55 -22.89 23.88 7.77
CA ARG A 55 -22.46 24.43 6.48
C ARG A 55 -22.46 25.94 6.53
N LEU A 56 -21.26 26.53 6.46
CA LEU A 56 -21.13 27.96 6.20
C LEU A 56 -21.77 28.30 4.83
N PRO A 57 -22.56 29.39 4.73
CA PRO A 57 -23.09 29.89 3.48
C PRO A 57 -21.95 30.26 2.53
N SER A 58 -22.25 30.38 1.24
CA SER A 58 -21.25 30.89 0.29
C SER A 58 -20.89 32.35 0.62
N SER A 59 -19.65 32.77 0.35
CA SER A 59 -19.26 34.17 0.61
C SER A 59 -20.08 35.19 -0.16
N ARG A 60 -20.70 34.80 -1.28
CA ARG A 60 -21.66 35.64 -2.01
C ARG A 60 -22.98 35.78 -1.28
N ALA A 61 -23.56 34.66 -0.83
CA ALA A 61 -24.83 34.66 -0.11
C ALA A 61 -24.72 35.47 1.19
N LEU A 62 -23.68 35.21 1.99
CA LEU A 62 -23.49 35.91 3.26
C LEU A 62 -23.20 37.41 3.11
N ALA A 63 -22.50 37.80 2.03
CA ALA A 63 -22.26 39.22 1.74
C ALA A 63 -23.55 39.97 1.38
N VAL A 64 -24.43 39.32 0.60
CA VAL A 64 -25.75 39.86 0.24
C VAL A 64 -26.63 39.97 1.49
N ASP A 65 -26.72 38.90 2.28
CA ASP A 65 -27.60 38.85 3.45
C ASP A 65 -27.20 39.88 4.52
N LEU A 66 -25.90 40.10 4.74
CA LEU A 66 -25.39 41.05 5.73
C LEU A 66 -25.16 42.47 5.17
N GLY A 67 -25.37 42.70 3.87
CA GLY A 67 -25.15 44.00 3.22
C GLY A 67 -23.71 44.51 3.34
N ILE A 68 -22.71 43.62 3.27
CA ILE A 68 -21.27 43.94 3.37
C ILE A 68 -20.50 43.50 2.13
N SER A 69 -19.26 43.98 1.99
CA SER A 69 -18.41 43.58 0.87
C SER A 69 -18.06 42.08 0.94
N ARG A 70 -17.99 41.44 -0.21
CA ARG A 70 -17.52 40.05 -0.33
C ARG A 70 -16.09 39.87 0.17
N LEU A 71 -15.26 40.93 0.08
CA LEU A 71 -13.90 40.93 0.62
C LEU A 71 -13.92 40.76 2.14
N THR A 72 -14.77 41.50 2.84
CA THR A 72 -14.97 41.42 4.30
C THR A 72 -15.38 40.01 4.74
N VAL A 73 -16.30 39.37 4.02
CA VAL A 73 -16.70 37.98 4.28
C VAL A 73 -15.55 37.00 4.05
N ASN A 74 -14.80 37.18 2.96
CA ASN A 74 -13.67 36.32 2.66
C ASN A 74 -12.55 36.46 3.71
N LEU A 75 -12.31 37.66 4.25
CA LEU A 75 -11.33 37.87 5.33
C LEU A 75 -11.74 37.13 6.61
N ALA A 76 -13.02 37.21 6.99
CA ALA A 76 -13.54 36.48 8.14
C ALA A 76 -13.42 34.96 7.96
N PHE A 77 -13.79 34.46 6.77
CA PHE A 77 -13.67 33.04 6.42
C PHE A 77 -12.21 32.58 6.39
N SER A 78 -11.29 33.37 5.84
CA SER A 78 -9.86 33.04 5.85
C SER A 78 -9.32 32.86 7.27
N LYS A 79 -9.77 33.69 8.23
CA LYS A 79 -9.38 33.56 9.65
C LYS A 79 -9.96 32.28 10.27
N LEU A 80 -11.23 31.96 10.01
CA LEU A 80 -11.84 30.68 10.42
C LEU A 80 -11.10 29.47 9.83
N TYR A 81 -10.73 29.51 8.54
CA TYR A 81 -9.98 28.42 7.93
C TYR A 81 -8.56 28.28 8.49
N GLY A 82 -7.91 29.40 8.82
CA GLY A 82 -6.60 29.40 9.49
C GLY A 82 -6.63 28.72 10.87
N GLU A 83 -7.79 28.72 11.53
CA GLU A 83 -8.00 28.09 12.84
C GLU A 83 -8.59 26.66 12.77
N GLY A 84 -8.68 26.09 11.56
CA GLY A 84 -9.07 24.69 11.37
C GLY A 84 -10.58 24.44 11.25
N TYR A 85 -11.42 25.47 11.12
CA TYR A 85 -12.83 25.27 10.85
C TYR A 85 -13.02 24.72 9.41
N PRO A 86 -13.80 23.63 9.23
CA PRO A 86 -13.84 22.89 7.98
C PRO A 86 -14.51 23.67 6.85
N ASN A 87 -13.91 23.64 5.66
CA ASN A 87 -14.52 24.09 4.42
C ASN A 87 -15.34 22.94 3.79
N LYS A 88 -16.30 23.29 2.92
CA LYS A 88 -17.12 22.38 2.13
C LYS A 88 -16.33 21.17 1.58
N PRO A 89 -16.94 19.99 1.44
CA PRO A 89 -16.33 18.91 0.66
C PRO A 89 -16.23 19.37 -0.80
N LYS A 90 -15.00 19.51 -1.31
CA LYS A 90 -14.77 19.63 -2.76
C LYS A 90 -15.05 18.27 -3.38
N ALA A 91 -15.95 18.22 -4.35
CA ALA A 91 -15.98 17.13 -5.31
C ALA A 91 -14.60 17.08 -6.00
N TYR A 92 -13.86 16.00 -5.79
CA TYR A 92 -12.56 15.79 -6.41
C TYR A 92 -12.81 15.54 -7.91
N ARG A 93 -12.62 16.57 -8.73
CA ARG A 93 -12.33 16.39 -10.15
C ARG A 93 -10.82 16.28 -10.21
N LEU A 94 -10.29 15.17 -10.72
CA LEU A 94 -8.86 14.97 -10.99
C LEU A 94 -8.43 15.95 -12.10
N VAL A 95 -8.28 17.22 -11.75
CA VAL A 95 -7.57 18.21 -12.57
C VAL A 95 -6.11 18.00 -12.22
N GLY A 96 -5.29 17.67 -13.22
CA GLY A 96 -3.84 17.48 -13.09
C GLY A 96 -3.17 18.72 -12.53
N HIS A 97 -3.20 18.88 -11.22
CA HIS A 97 -2.48 19.93 -10.54
C HIS A 97 -1.02 19.50 -10.51
N ARG A 98 -0.20 20.17 -11.34
CA ARG A 98 1.25 20.12 -11.16
C ARG A 98 1.56 20.43 -9.71
N SER A 99 2.21 19.50 -9.02
CA SER A 99 2.62 19.68 -7.63
C SER A 99 3.43 20.97 -7.51
N ARG A 100 2.92 21.92 -6.73
CA ARG A 100 3.63 23.18 -6.46
C ARG A 100 4.66 22.93 -5.38
N ILE A 101 5.92 22.93 -5.78
CA ILE A 101 7.07 22.95 -4.86
C ILE A 101 7.32 24.42 -4.49
N SER A 102 7.43 24.70 -3.19
CA SER A 102 7.71 26.06 -2.70
C SER A 102 9.06 26.56 -3.20
N GLY A 103 9.18 27.88 -3.42
CA GLY A 103 10.44 28.49 -3.85
C GLY A 103 11.59 28.22 -2.86
N ARG A 104 11.28 28.18 -1.56
CA ARG A 104 12.25 27.83 -0.52
C ARG A 104 12.83 26.43 -0.72
N VAL A 105 12.00 25.43 -1.00
CA VAL A 105 12.49 24.05 -1.22
C VAL A 105 13.34 23.97 -2.49
N ARG A 106 12.95 24.68 -3.56
CA ARG A 106 13.75 24.73 -4.80
C ARG A 106 15.13 25.37 -4.63
N ALA A 107 15.27 26.25 -3.64
CA ALA A 107 16.52 26.93 -3.35
C ALA A 107 17.48 26.12 -2.45
N ILE A 108 17.04 24.99 -1.89
CA ILE A 108 17.90 24.11 -1.08
C ILE A 108 18.77 23.29 -2.05
N PRO A 109 20.11 23.46 -2.04
CA PRO A 109 20.99 22.66 -2.88
C PRO A 109 21.05 21.21 -2.37
N ASP A 110 21.10 20.24 -3.30
CA ASP A 110 21.39 18.85 -2.95
C ASP A 110 22.89 18.69 -2.67
N GLN A 111 23.23 18.50 -1.40
CA GLN A 111 24.61 18.30 -0.93
C GLN A 111 24.87 16.86 -0.48
N ARG A 112 24.02 15.90 -0.88
CA ARG A 112 24.21 14.50 -0.51
C ARG A 112 25.55 13.98 -1.04
N VAL A 113 26.24 13.21 -0.21
CA VAL A 113 27.46 12.50 -0.59
C VAL A 113 27.09 11.09 -1.05
N GLY A 114 27.47 10.74 -2.27
CA GLY A 114 27.25 9.42 -2.86
C GLY A 114 25.99 9.31 -3.72
N LYS A 115 25.91 8.22 -4.47
CA LYS A 115 24.85 7.92 -5.45
C LYS A 115 24.13 6.59 -5.16
N GLN A 116 24.35 6.02 -3.97
CA GLN A 116 23.89 4.68 -3.59
C GLN A 116 22.36 4.56 -3.59
N PHE A 117 21.65 5.69 -3.50
CA PHE A 117 20.18 5.76 -3.56
C PHE A 117 19.64 6.30 -4.88
N ASP A 118 20.51 6.62 -5.84
CA ASP A 118 20.11 7.01 -7.20
C ASP A 118 19.87 5.74 -8.05
N LEU A 119 19.01 4.86 -7.54
CA LEU A 119 18.65 3.59 -8.15
C LEU A 119 17.32 3.71 -8.89
N GLY A 120 17.25 3.15 -10.10
CA GLY A 120 16.04 3.14 -10.93
C GLY A 120 16.35 3.36 -12.40
N ALA A 121 15.35 3.18 -13.26
CA ALA A 121 15.45 3.51 -14.67
C ALA A 121 15.61 5.03 -14.83
N LEU A 122 16.86 5.51 -14.82
CA LEU A 122 17.23 6.83 -15.32
C LEU A 122 16.82 6.90 -16.78
N GLY A 123 15.62 7.40 -17.05
CA GLY A 123 15.10 7.69 -18.38
C GLY A 123 15.25 6.51 -19.34
N ALA A 124 14.37 5.51 -19.24
CA ALA A 124 14.12 4.70 -20.42
C ALA A 124 13.59 5.65 -21.50
N GLY A 125 14.43 5.98 -22.47
CA GLY A 125 13.97 6.64 -23.70
C GLY A 125 12.87 5.81 -24.35
N ALA A 126 12.14 6.40 -25.30
CA ALA A 126 11.19 5.62 -26.09
C ALA A 126 11.92 4.43 -26.73
N GLY A 127 11.57 3.20 -26.33
CA GLY A 127 12.27 1.98 -26.74
C GLY A 127 11.62 0.73 -26.18
N VAL A 128 11.99 -0.43 -26.74
CA VAL A 128 11.53 -1.75 -26.27
C VAL A 128 12.36 -2.15 -25.05
N SER A 129 11.69 -2.44 -23.93
CA SER A 129 12.33 -2.95 -22.71
C SER A 129 12.32 -4.48 -22.71
N LEU A 130 13.49 -5.10 -22.59
CA LEU A 130 13.66 -6.54 -22.34
C LEU A 130 14.15 -6.80 -20.91
N VAL A 131 13.80 -5.90 -19.97
CA VAL A 131 14.19 -6.01 -18.56
C VAL A 131 13.35 -7.10 -17.89
N PRO A 132 13.97 -8.19 -17.37
CA PRO A 132 13.22 -9.23 -16.67
C PRO A 132 12.58 -8.67 -15.39
N GLY A 133 11.41 -9.18 -15.02
CA GLY A 133 10.71 -8.76 -13.81
C GLY A 133 9.85 -7.50 -13.92
N LEU A 134 9.83 -6.82 -15.08
CA LEU A 134 8.87 -5.75 -15.34
C LEU A 134 7.56 -6.36 -15.89
N PRO A 135 6.44 -6.32 -15.13
CA PRO A 135 5.16 -6.81 -15.64
C PRO A 135 4.58 -5.87 -16.70
N ALA A 136 3.55 -6.32 -17.42
CA ALA A 136 2.75 -5.51 -18.35
C ALA A 136 1.90 -4.48 -17.57
N VAL A 137 2.56 -3.40 -17.10
CA VAL A 137 1.94 -2.34 -16.30
C VAL A 137 0.84 -1.59 -17.05
N ASP A 138 0.88 -1.63 -18.37
CA ASP A 138 -0.13 -1.08 -19.29
C ASP A 138 -1.40 -1.93 -19.37
N GLU A 139 -1.32 -3.23 -19.05
CA GLU A 139 -2.48 -4.13 -18.97
C GLU A 139 -3.16 -4.14 -17.59
N PHE A 140 -2.62 -3.41 -16.61
CA PHE A 140 -3.21 -3.38 -15.27
C PHE A 140 -4.64 -2.78 -15.31
N PRO A 141 -5.65 -3.46 -14.75
CA PRO A 141 -7.05 -3.03 -14.88
C PRO A 141 -7.41 -1.89 -13.91
N ILE A 142 -6.92 -0.69 -14.21
CA ILE A 142 -7.06 0.53 -13.36
C ILE A 142 -8.51 0.81 -12.97
N ASP A 143 -9.45 0.72 -13.92
CA ASP A 143 -10.87 1.03 -13.66
C ASP A 143 -11.51 0.04 -12.67
N ILE A 144 -11.16 -1.24 -12.77
CA ILE A 144 -11.62 -2.28 -11.83
C ILE A 144 -11.02 -2.03 -10.46
N TRP A 145 -9.72 -1.73 -10.41
CA TRP A 145 -9.00 -1.43 -9.18
C TRP A 145 -9.62 -0.23 -8.44
N GLU A 146 -9.87 0.88 -9.14
CA GLU A 146 -10.45 2.09 -8.54
C GLU A 146 -11.89 1.87 -8.03
N ARG A 147 -12.67 1.05 -8.74
CA ARG A 147 -14.00 0.63 -8.28
C ARG A 147 -13.90 -0.15 -6.98
N LEU A 148 -13.04 -1.16 -6.90
CA LEU A 148 -12.85 -1.98 -5.69
C LEU A 148 -12.29 -1.15 -4.52
N ARG A 149 -11.29 -0.30 -4.78
CA ARG A 149 -10.72 0.61 -3.78
C ARG A 149 -11.79 1.53 -3.18
N SER A 150 -12.66 2.08 -4.02
CA SER A 150 -13.76 2.94 -3.57
C SER A 150 -14.79 2.18 -2.74
N GLN A 151 -15.10 0.93 -3.10
CA GLN A 151 -16.00 0.07 -2.33
C GLN A 151 -15.42 -0.26 -0.95
N VAL A 152 -14.14 -0.66 -0.87
CA VAL A 152 -13.47 -0.97 0.41
C VAL A 152 -13.40 0.28 1.30
N LEU A 153 -13.11 1.45 0.72
CA LEU A 153 -13.11 2.71 1.47
C LEU A 153 -14.51 3.06 2.00
N ALA A 154 -15.56 2.87 1.19
CA ALA A 154 -16.94 3.11 1.63
C ALA A 154 -17.37 2.14 2.75
N GLN A 155 -16.93 0.89 2.69
CA GLN A 155 -17.27 -0.15 3.67
C GLN A 155 -16.49 0.00 4.99
N LYS A 156 -15.16 0.14 4.92
CA LYS A 156 -14.28 0.17 6.10
C LYS A 156 -14.08 1.59 6.66
N GLY A 157 -14.25 2.63 5.84
CA GLY A 157 -14.18 4.02 6.26
C GLY A 157 -12.90 4.37 7.04
N ALA A 158 -13.06 5.09 8.15
CA ALA A 158 -11.95 5.52 9.00
C ALA A 158 -11.19 4.36 9.69
N HIS A 159 -11.74 3.14 9.71
CA HIS A 159 -11.01 1.98 10.24
C HIS A 159 -9.72 1.71 9.47
N LEU A 160 -9.68 2.01 8.16
CA LEU A 160 -8.49 1.89 7.32
C LEU A 160 -7.35 2.85 7.73
N LEU A 161 -7.67 3.91 8.49
CA LEU A 161 -6.71 4.91 8.93
C LEU A 161 -6.02 4.52 10.26
N ARG A 162 -6.41 3.39 10.84
CA ARG A 162 -5.78 2.85 12.04
C ARG A 162 -4.57 2.02 11.65
N HIS A 163 -3.66 1.82 12.62
CA HIS A 163 -2.59 0.86 12.46
C HIS A 163 -3.21 -0.53 12.27
N ALA A 164 -2.82 -1.21 11.18
CA ALA A 164 -3.17 -2.60 10.98
C ALA A 164 -2.38 -3.50 11.95
N SER A 165 -2.82 -4.75 12.08
CA SER A 165 -2.00 -5.82 12.68
C SER A 165 -0.61 -5.85 12.02
N SER A 166 0.43 -6.21 12.79
CA SER A 166 1.79 -6.40 12.26
C SER A 166 1.88 -7.46 11.16
N ARG A 167 0.88 -8.34 11.08
CA ARG A 167 0.73 -9.37 10.03
C ARG A 167 -0.05 -8.88 8.79
N GLY A 168 -0.61 -7.69 8.83
CA GLY A 168 -1.52 -7.16 7.80
C GLY A 168 -3.01 -7.31 8.14
N ASP A 169 -3.86 -6.75 7.27
CA ASP A 169 -5.33 -6.77 7.42
C ASP A 169 -5.88 -8.21 7.46
N ALA A 170 -6.82 -8.46 8.38
CA ALA A 170 -7.31 -9.81 8.63
C ALA A 170 -8.13 -10.37 7.45
N ASP A 171 -8.90 -9.53 6.75
CA ASP A 171 -9.71 -9.99 5.62
C ASP A 171 -8.82 -10.27 4.41
N LEU A 172 -7.77 -9.46 4.22
CA LEU A 172 -6.75 -9.72 3.20
C LEU A 172 -6.06 -11.07 3.44
N ARG A 173 -5.61 -11.34 4.67
CA ARG A 173 -4.97 -12.64 4.99
C ARG A 173 -5.90 -13.82 4.74
N LYS A 174 -7.20 -13.71 5.04
CA LYS A 174 -8.18 -14.76 4.73
C LYS A 174 -8.30 -14.98 3.22
N ALA A 175 -8.42 -13.91 2.45
CA ALA A 175 -8.52 -13.99 1.00
C ALA A 175 -7.27 -14.61 0.36
N VAL A 176 -6.08 -14.22 0.83
CA VAL A 176 -4.80 -14.81 0.39
C VAL A 176 -4.72 -16.30 0.77
N ALA A 177 -5.10 -16.68 1.99
CA ALA A 177 -5.12 -18.08 2.39
C ALA A 177 -6.03 -18.92 1.49
N THR A 178 -7.25 -18.45 1.21
CA THR A 178 -8.17 -19.14 0.29
C THR A 178 -7.56 -19.28 -1.09
N TYR A 179 -7.02 -18.19 -1.65
CA TYR A 179 -6.39 -18.22 -2.97
C TYR A 179 -5.22 -19.21 -3.04
N LEU A 180 -4.31 -19.20 -2.05
CA LEU A 180 -3.15 -20.10 -2.04
C LEU A 180 -3.57 -21.56 -1.85
N CYS A 181 -4.57 -21.84 -1.03
CA CYS A 181 -5.12 -23.20 -0.89
C CYS A 181 -5.69 -23.70 -2.22
N ASP A 182 -6.51 -22.88 -2.91
CA ASP A 182 -7.19 -23.27 -4.14
C ASP A 182 -6.24 -23.37 -5.34
N PHE A 183 -5.32 -22.41 -5.48
CA PHE A 183 -4.47 -22.28 -6.67
C PHE A 183 -3.09 -22.95 -6.53
N ARG A 184 -2.50 -22.92 -5.32
CA ARG A 184 -1.16 -23.47 -5.05
C ARG A 184 -1.20 -24.80 -4.31
N GLY A 185 -2.37 -25.24 -3.84
CA GLY A 185 -2.46 -26.39 -2.94
C GLY A 185 -1.77 -26.14 -1.59
N ALA A 186 -1.56 -24.87 -1.24
CA ALA A 186 -0.89 -24.49 0.01
C ALA A 186 -1.74 -24.93 1.21
N ARG A 187 -1.08 -25.21 2.33
CA ARG A 187 -1.73 -25.58 3.59
C ARG A 187 -1.40 -24.54 4.64
N CYS A 188 -2.21 -23.49 4.71
CA CYS A 188 -1.99 -22.40 5.66
C CYS A 188 -3.29 -21.94 6.33
N HIS A 189 -3.20 -21.61 7.61
CA HIS A 189 -4.21 -20.83 8.31
C HIS A 189 -3.96 -19.33 8.07
N PRO A 190 -4.99 -18.47 7.95
CA PRO A 190 -4.79 -17.04 7.76
C PRO A 190 -3.87 -16.38 8.80
N ASP A 191 -3.77 -16.94 10.01
CA ASP A 191 -2.88 -16.44 11.06
C ASP A 191 -1.40 -16.70 10.86
N GLN A 192 -1.05 -17.60 9.94
CA GLN A 192 0.33 -17.89 9.53
C GLN A 192 0.80 -16.99 8.39
N ILE A 193 -0.08 -16.16 7.81
CA ILE A 193 0.25 -15.25 6.71
C ILE A 193 0.71 -13.91 7.26
N LEU A 194 1.84 -13.43 6.76
CA LEU A 194 2.31 -12.06 6.95
C LEU A 194 2.30 -11.32 5.61
N ILE A 195 1.58 -10.21 5.55
CA ILE A 195 1.60 -9.31 4.39
C ILE A 195 2.84 -8.43 4.48
N VAL A 196 3.69 -8.49 3.44
CA VAL A 196 4.95 -7.74 3.35
C VAL A 196 4.95 -6.80 2.15
N GLY A 197 5.85 -5.82 2.14
CA GLY A 197 6.06 -4.87 1.04
C GLY A 197 6.91 -5.43 -0.10
N GLY A 198 7.34 -6.69 -0.04
CA GLY A 198 8.05 -7.38 -1.12
C GLY A 198 8.95 -8.53 -0.66
N MET A 199 9.49 -9.27 -1.61
CA MET A 199 10.28 -10.50 -1.38
C MET A 199 11.52 -10.28 -0.50
N GLN A 200 12.23 -9.16 -0.64
CA GLN A 200 13.38 -8.84 0.22
C GLN A 200 12.99 -8.68 1.69
N GLN A 201 11.80 -8.12 1.96
CA GLN A 201 11.29 -8.02 3.33
C GLN A 201 10.87 -9.40 3.86
N ALA A 202 10.24 -10.25 3.03
CA ALA A 202 9.92 -11.63 3.42
C ALA A 202 11.19 -12.40 3.83
N MET A 203 12.22 -12.38 2.97
CA MET A 203 13.50 -13.03 3.26
C MET A 203 14.15 -12.48 4.53
N LEU A 204 14.12 -11.15 4.74
CA LEU A 204 14.72 -10.53 5.92
C LEU A 204 14.00 -10.92 7.21
N ILE A 205 12.66 -10.90 7.22
CA ILE A 205 11.87 -11.31 8.39
C ILE A 205 12.12 -12.80 8.71
N SER A 206 12.14 -13.66 7.68
CA SER A 206 12.45 -15.08 7.85
C SER A 206 13.87 -15.30 8.39
N ALA A 207 14.85 -14.56 7.87
CA ALA A 207 16.22 -14.60 8.36
C ALA A 207 16.31 -14.17 9.84
N MET A 208 15.70 -13.04 10.20
CA MET A 208 15.70 -12.53 11.57
C MET A 208 14.97 -13.46 12.55
N ALA A 209 13.99 -14.24 12.09
CA ALA A 209 13.26 -15.17 12.92
C ALA A 209 14.01 -16.50 13.16
N LEU A 210 14.96 -16.86 12.29
CA LEU A 210 15.50 -18.22 12.23
C LEU A 210 17.03 -18.33 12.31
N LEU A 211 17.76 -17.24 12.06
CA LEU A 211 19.21 -17.26 11.95
C LEU A 211 19.87 -16.54 13.12
N ASP A 212 20.90 -17.18 13.66
CA ASP A 212 21.95 -16.49 14.41
C ASP A 212 23.10 -16.04 13.47
N PRO A 213 23.84 -14.97 13.81
CA PRO A 213 24.99 -14.53 13.02
C PRO A 213 26.02 -15.64 12.81
N GLY A 214 26.50 -15.80 11.57
CA GLY A 214 27.46 -16.83 11.16
C GLY A 214 26.84 -18.17 10.76
N GLU A 215 25.55 -18.39 11.02
CA GLU A 215 24.86 -19.61 10.57
C GLU A 215 24.72 -19.65 9.05
N ALA A 216 24.68 -20.86 8.50
CA ALA A 216 24.75 -21.06 7.07
C ALA A 216 23.36 -20.95 6.40
N VAL A 217 23.34 -20.29 5.24
CA VAL A 217 22.18 -20.27 4.34
C VAL A 217 22.62 -20.77 2.98
N TRP A 218 21.91 -21.76 2.45
CA TRP A 218 22.14 -22.24 1.10
C TRP A 218 21.31 -21.44 0.11
N ILE A 219 21.94 -21.04 -0.99
CA ILE A 219 21.28 -20.36 -2.10
C ILE A 219 21.64 -21.04 -3.41
N GLU A 220 20.72 -21.04 -4.38
CA GLU A 220 20.98 -21.45 -5.76
C GLU A 220 22.07 -20.59 -6.42
N ASP A 221 22.94 -21.23 -7.22
CA ASP A 221 23.99 -20.58 -8.01
C ASP A 221 24.06 -21.18 -9.43
N PRO A 222 23.73 -20.40 -10.49
CA PRO A 222 23.24 -19.01 -10.44
C PRO A 222 21.86 -18.89 -9.79
N GLY A 223 21.58 -17.74 -9.16
CA GLY A 223 20.33 -17.53 -8.41
C GLY A 223 19.94 -16.06 -8.27
N PHE A 224 18.87 -15.80 -7.51
CA PHE A 224 18.41 -14.45 -7.23
C PHE A 224 19.41 -13.68 -6.34
N HIS A 225 20.20 -12.80 -6.95
CA HIS A 225 21.29 -12.08 -6.27
C HIS A 225 20.86 -11.27 -5.03
N GLN A 226 19.59 -10.84 -4.96
CA GLN A 226 19.11 -10.09 -3.79
C GLN A 226 18.98 -10.99 -2.56
N ALA A 227 18.72 -12.29 -2.72
CA ALA A 227 18.72 -13.24 -1.61
C ALA A 227 20.07 -13.24 -0.90
N ARG A 228 21.17 -13.32 -1.66
CA ARG A 228 22.53 -13.20 -1.11
C ARG A 228 22.73 -11.93 -0.29
N ARG A 229 22.28 -10.79 -0.81
CA ARG A 229 22.41 -9.50 -0.09
C ARG A 229 21.62 -9.48 1.21
N VAL A 230 20.38 -9.95 1.19
CA VAL A 230 19.50 -9.99 2.37
C VAL A 230 20.07 -10.93 3.45
N PHE A 231 20.48 -12.14 3.08
CA PHE A 231 21.03 -13.08 4.05
C PHE A 231 22.42 -12.64 4.58
N THR A 232 23.28 -12.04 3.75
CA THR A 232 24.52 -11.43 4.23
C THR A 232 24.24 -10.26 5.18
N LEU A 233 23.23 -9.42 4.89
CA LEU A 233 22.83 -8.32 5.78
C LEU A 233 22.34 -8.85 7.14
N ALA A 234 21.64 -9.98 7.15
CA ALA A 234 21.22 -10.67 8.37
C ALA A 234 22.38 -11.35 9.13
N GLY A 235 23.62 -11.25 8.64
CA GLY A 235 24.80 -11.84 9.27
C GLY A 235 25.04 -13.30 8.93
N ALA A 236 24.31 -13.87 7.97
CA ALA A 236 24.43 -15.27 7.60
C ALA A 236 25.70 -15.55 6.76
N LYS A 237 26.24 -16.76 6.91
CA LYS A 237 27.23 -17.33 5.99
C LYS A 237 26.53 -17.92 4.77
N VAL A 238 26.43 -17.11 3.71
CA VAL A 238 25.80 -17.55 2.45
C VAL A 238 26.69 -18.55 1.71
N VAL A 239 26.15 -19.74 1.45
CA VAL A 239 26.81 -20.84 0.75
C VAL A 239 26.11 -21.05 -0.61
N PRO A 240 26.75 -20.75 -1.74
CA PRO A 240 26.20 -21.05 -3.05
C PRO A 240 26.17 -22.56 -3.29
N LYS A 241 25.07 -23.05 -3.86
CA LYS A 241 24.91 -24.45 -4.27
C LYS A 241 24.67 -24.50 -5.78
N PRO A 242 25.42 -25.36 -6.50
CA PRO A 242 25.26 -25.48 -7.94
C PRO A 242 23.87 -26.03 -8.29
N LEU A 243 23.47 -25.79 -9.53
CA LEU A 243 22.25 -26.32 -10.12
C LEU A 243 22.55 -27.47 -11.08
N ASP A 244 21.63 -28.42 -11.15
CA ASP A 244 21.53 -29.37 -12.27
C ASP A 244 20.17 -29.16 -12.99
N GLN A 245 19.79 -30.11 -13.86
CA GLN A 245 18.56 -30.00 -14.64
C GLN A 245 17.27 -30.01 -13.79
N GLU A 246 17.35 -30.42 -12.53
CA GLU A 246 16.21 -30.43 -11.61
C GLU A 246 16.30 -29.31 -10.56
N GLY A 247 17.27 -28.40 -10.66
CA GLY A 247 17.46 -27.29 -9.73
C GLY A 247 18.59 -27.54 -8.73
N ILE A 248 18.41 -27.09 -7.48
CA ILE A 248 19.49 -27.09 -6.47
C ILE A 248 20.05 -28.49 -6.19
N VAL A 249 21.37 -28.63 -6.25
CA VAL A 249 22.05 -29.86 -5.85
C VAL A 249 22.15 -29.92 -4.32
N ILE A 250 21.42 -30.86 -3.73
CA ILE A 250 21.27 -31.00 -2.27
C ILE A 250 22.50 -31.67 -1.62
N ALA A 251 23.32 -32.35 -2.43
CA ALA A 251 24.49 -33.08 -1.92
C ALA A 251 25.40 -32.18 -1.08
N ARG A 252 25.69 -32.65 0.14
CA ARG A 252 26.53 -31.95 1.11
C ARG A 252 27.92 -32.57 1.17
N SER A 253 28.96 -31.75 1.08
CA SER A 253 30.30 -32.19 1.47
C SER A 253 30.41 -32.23 3.00
N PRO A 254 31.07 -33.22 3.62
CA PRO A 254 31.24 -33.26 5.09
C PRO A 254 31.86 -31.99 5.69
N LYS A 255 32.56 -31.20 4.88
CA LYS A 255 33.19 -29.92 5.27
C LYS A 255 32.24 -28.72 5.20
N GLU A 256 31.07 -28.85 4.58
CA GLU A 256 30.08 -27.77 4.48
C GLU A 256 29.30 -27.64 5.78
N ASN A 257 29.05 -26.41 6.22
CA ASN A 257 28.17 -26.15 7.37
C ASN A 257 26.74 -26.53 7.03
N GLN A 258 26.04 -27.09 8.00
CA GLN A 258 24.62 -27.42 7.90
C GLN A 258 23.79 -26.13 7.74
N PRO A 259 22.90 -26.04 6.73
CA PRO A 259 22.10 -24.84 6.53
C PRO A 259 21.00 -24.74 7.58
N LYS A 260 20.64 -23.50 7.91
CA LYS A 260 19.40 -23.17 8.62
C LYS A 260 18.27 -22.80 7.67
N ILE A 261 18.62 -22.14 6.57
CA ILE A 261 17.69 -21.80 5.49
C ILE A 261 18.27 -22.31 4.17
N ILE A 262 17.42 -22.87 3.32
CA ILE A 262 17.70 -23.22 1.93
C ILE A 262 16.75 -22.42 1.06
N HIS A 263 17.27 -21.44 0.32
CA HIS A 263 16.47 -20.61 -0.59
C HIS A 263 16.39 -21.27 -1.97
N VAL A 264 15.18 -21.48 -2.48
CA VAL A 264 14.92 -22.16 -3.76
C VAL A 264 13.82 -21.50 -4.56
N THR A 265 13.85 -21.68 -5.88
CA THR A 265 12.82 -21.22 -6.81
C THR A 265 12.21 -22.41 -7.57
N PRO A 266 11.40 -23.27 -6.91
CA PRO A 266 11.15 -24.63 -7.39
C PRO A 266 10.14 -24.72 -8.55
N SER A 267 9.21 -23.77 -8.65
CA SER A 267 8.21 -23.75 -9.74
C SER A 267 8.84 -23.32 -11.06
N HIS A 268 9.74 -22.34 -11.02
CA HIS A 268 10.42 -21.78 -12.17
C HIS A 268 11.72 -21.12 -11.73
N GLN A 269 12.84 -21.79 -11.97
CA GLN A 269 14.12 -21.38 -11.40
C GLN A 269 14.56 -20.02 -11.95
N TYR A 270 15.05 -19.13 -11.09
CA TYR A 270 15.63 -17.87 -11.53
C TYR A 270 17.17 -17.93 -11.58
N PRO A 271 17.84 -17.67 -12.73
CA PRO A 271 17.29 -17.20 -14.01
C PRO A 271 17.11 -18.27 -15.09
N LEU A 272 17.42 -19.54 -14.80
CA LEU A 272 17.57 -20.59 -15.83
C LEU A 272 16.24 -21.23 -16.27
N GLY A 273 15.15 -21.00 -15.54
CA GLY A 273 13.78 -21.36 -15.92
C GLY A 273 13.40 -22.83 -15.78
N MET A 274 14.28 -23.69 -15.25
CA MET A 274 13.90 -25.10 -15.04
C MET A 274 12.85 -25.23 -13.93
N THR A 275 12.00 -26.24 -14.04
CA THR A 275 11.06 -26.61 -12.98
C THR A 275 11.64 -27.77 -12.18
N MET A 276 11.69 -27.62 -10.86
CA MET A 276 12.17 -28.69 -9.96
C MET A 276 11.26 -29.91 -10.01
N SER A 277 11.84 -31.09 -10.27
CA SER A 277 11.12 -32.35 -10.37
C SER A 277 10.48 -32.75 -9.04
N PHE A 278 9.44 -33.60 -9.08
CA PHE A 278 8.81 -34.08 -7.85
C PHE A 278 9.80 -34.85 -6.96
N GLU A 279 10.67 -35.67 -7.56
CA GLU A 279 11.72 -36.40 -6.85
C GLU A 279 12.69 -35.44 -6.12
N ARG A 280 13.16 -34.39 -6.81
CA ARG A 280 14.02 -33.36 -6.19
C ARG A 280 13.32 -32.63 -5.05
N ARG A 281 12.02 -32.30 -5.21
CA ARG A 281 11.22 -31.66 -4.16
C ARG A 281 11.12 -32.54 -2.91
N MET A 282 10.84 -33.83 -3.08
CA MET A 282 10.78 -34.79 -1.96
C MET A 282 12.15 -34.94 -1.28
N ALA A 283 13.23 -35.09 -2.07
CA ALA A 283 14.57 -35.16 -1.53
C ALA A 283 14.96 -33.90 -0.73
N LEU A 284 14.53 -32.71 -1.20
CA LEU A 284 14.77 -31.46 -0.50
C LEU A 284 14.02 -31.38 0.83
N LEU A 285 12.75 -31.80 0.86
CA LEU A 285 11.95 -31.87 2.09
C LEU A 285 12.55 -32.85 3.11
N ASP A 286 12.96 -34.04 2.67
CA ASP A 286 13.61 -35.04 3.52
C ASP A 286 14.96 -34.54 4.06
N PHE A 287 15.73 -33.85 3.22
CA PHE A 287 16.97 -33.21 3.64
C PHE A 287 16.71 -32.12 4.70
N ALA A 288 15.77 -31.21 4.45
CA ALA A 288 15.43 -30.14 5.38
C ALA A 288 14.94 -30.69 6.73
N ARG A 289 14.09 -31.73 6.70
CA ARG A 289 13.62 -32.43 7.89
C ARG A 289 14.76 -33.05 8.69
N SER A 290 15.61 -33.86 8.04
CA SER A 290 16.72 -34.57 8.70
C SER A 290 17.77 -33.61 9.28
N HIS A 291 17.87 -32.41 8.73
CA HIS A 291 18.83 -31.40 9.14
C HIS A 291 18.20 -30.25 9.95
N ASN A 292 16.92 -30.33 10.33
CA ASN A 292 16.21 -29.26 11.04
C ASN A 292 16.39 -27.87 10.36
N ALA A 293 16.43 -27.86 9.03
CA ALA A 293 16.55 -26.66 8.20
C ALA A 293 15.16 -26.23 7.72
N PHE A 294 15.02 -24.95 7.41
CA PHE A 294 13.86 -24.40 6.72
C PHE A 294 14.16 -24.21 5.24
N ILE A 295 13.16 -24.43 4.40
CA ILE A 295 13.19 -24.11 2.98
C ILE A 295 12.42 -22.80 2.80
N PHE A 296 13.06 -21.80 2.19
CA PHE A 296 12.40 -20.60 1.75
C PHE A 296 12.05 -20.79 0.26
N GLU A 297 10.78 -21.07 -0.01
CA GLU A 297 10.24 -21.23 -1.36
C GLU A 297 9.87 -19.84 -1.90
N ASP A 298 10.66 -19.34 -2.86
CA ASP A 298 10.38 -18.12 -3.61
C ASP A 298 9.59 -18.48 -4.89
N ASP A 299 8.29 -18.17 -4.91
CA ASP A 299 7.34 -18.61 -5.94
C ASP A 299 6.82 -17.45 -6.81
N PHE A 300 7.74 -16.66 -7.37
CA PHE A 300 7.45 -15.39 -8.05
C PHE A 300 6.65 -15.46 -9.37
N TYR A 301 6.61 -16.60 -10.08
CA TYR A 301 5.91 -16.76 -11.38
C TYR A 301 4.96 -17.98 -11.43
N ALA A 302 4.48 -18.42 -10.27
CA ALA A 302 3.67 -19.63 -10.19
C ALA A 302 2.39 -19.60 -11.04
N GLU A 303 1.81 -18.42 -11.20
CA GLU A 303 0.59 -18.19 -12.00
C GLU A 303 0.81 -18.36 -13.50
N PHE A 304 2.03 -18.15 -13.97
CA PHE A 304 2.34 -18.07 -15.40
C PHE A 304 2.90 -19.39 -15.92
N ARG A 305 2.00 -20.36 -16.10
CA ARG A 305 2.32 -21.63 -16.74
C ARG A 305 1.52 -21.79 -18.03
N PHE A 306 2.19 -21.70 -19.17
CA PHE A 306 1.53 -21.79 -20.49
C PHE A 306 1.20 -23.22 -20.91
N THR A 307 1.85 -24.23 -20.31
CA THR A 307 1.66 -25.64 -20.64
C THR A 307 1.44 -26.49 -19.38
N GLY A 308 0.34 -27.25 -19.39
CA GLY A 308 -0.07 -28.10 -18.27
C GLY A 308 -0.73 -27.33 -17.13
N ALA A 309 -1.20 -28.07 -16.12
CA ALA A 309 -1.82 -27.49 -14.93
C ALA A 309 -0.77 -26.84 -14.00
N PRO A 310 -1.16 -25.83 -13.18
CA PRO A 310 -0.31 -25.33 -12.11
C PRO A 310 0.20 -26.48 -11.21
N LEU A 311 1.48 -26.47 -10.86
CA LEU A 311 2.07 -27.46 -9.97
C LEU A 311 1.89 -27.02 -8.52
N PRO A 312 1.50 -27.89 -7.57
CA PRO A 312 1.45 -27.53 -6.16
C PRO A 312 2.76 -26.90 -5.66
N CYS A 313 2.67 -25.94 -4.73
CA CYS A 313 3.85 -25.41 -4.07
C CYS A 313 4.53 -26.49 -3.22
N LEU A 314 5.84 -26.34 -2.99
CA LEU A 314 6.62 -27.21 -2.12
C LEU A 314 6.04 -27.22 -0.70
N GLN A 315 5.54 -26.06 -0.23
CA GLN A 315 4.85 -25.97 1.06
C GLN A 315 3.58 -26.83 1.13
N GLY A 316 2.82 -26.93 0.03
CA GLY A 316 1.58 -27.71 -0.01
C GLY A 316 1.78 -29.21 0.20
N ILE A 317 2.95 -29.72 -0.22
CA ILE A 317 3.33 -31.14 -0.07
C ILE A 317 4.21 -31.42 1.16
N ASP A 318 4.56 -30.38 1.92
CA ASP A 318 5.31 -30.51 3.17
C ASP A 318 4.41 -30.95 4.33
N ASN A 319 4.80 -32.04 5.00
CA ASN A 319 4.11 -32.58 6.18
C ASN A 319 4.84 -32.30 7.50
N PHE A 320 5.96 -31.57 7.48
CA PHE A 320 6.84 -31.37 8.63
C PHE A 320 7.02 -29.89 9.03
N SER A 321 6.31 -28.97 8.37
CA SER A 321 6.35 -27.53 8.64
C SER A 321 7.76 -26.94 8.53
N ARG A 322 8.47 -27.34 7.48
CA ARG A 322 9.82 -26.89 7.12
C ARG A 322 9.84 -25.90 5.97
N VAL A 323 8.74 -25.68 5.26
CA VAL A 323 8.70 -24.73 4.15
C VAL A 323 8.03 -23.42 4.55
N ILE A 324 8.70 -22.32 4.25
CA ILE A 324 8.17 -20.95 4.27
C ILE A 324 7.88 -20.59 2.83
N TYR A 325 6.60 -20.38 2.52
CA TYR A 325 6.13 -19.97 1.20
C TYR A 325 6.16 -18.44 1.08
N ALA A 326 6.73 -17.92 -0.01
CA ALA A 326 6.84 -16.50 -0.29
C ALA A 326 6.56 -16.17 -1.76
#